data_AF-A0A9Q1BWT3-F1
#
_entry.id   AF-A0A9Q1BWT3-F1
#
_cell.length_a   1.000
_cell.length_b   1.000
_cell.length_c   1.000
_cell.angle_alpha   90.00
_cell.angle_beta   90.00
_cell.angle_gamma   90.00
#
_symmetry.space_group_name_H-M   'P 1'
#
loop_
_entity.id
_entity.type
_entity.pdbx_description
1 polymer ?
#
loop_
_entity_poly.entity_id
_entity_poly.type
_entity_poly.pdbx_seq_one_letter_code
_entity_poly.pdbx_strand_id
1 'polypeptide(L)'
;MASKLPTPLVIIQDSRYSKQDGWQLDDISLCSSGNIAISGQRPYQSYVCIYGSTVDNSDSRDKPSLLYHKQLTHKDDWQPWRPRYISFIKPNSTEIVTCHDDKVQVIDYNRDVVLRSRKVVGKTTCLSVSEGQIFIGVERSAIVNIYDNDLNEIKSIRLKEMRRNWPGGIAAAADKLYVRKAGRYGGVIVYSQDSGSILTEYTSGQYRSYAYSIAVNTELGLTAVLKSQGRSTTDQNQIIFYLLSENKSFLTINVEPGVSRIRISDQGRIVTGDKDTGDVKIYNLLNKLVTYDSLKQRWQAVLQKDDCKRLTNYFHLPKDQKDSILMSNTPTNDLLLALEERDIIYSSNVGRLIDAFVALKMNETYYKTANIYQENATIKTQVVAGGLQIS
;
A
#
# COMPACT_ATOMS: atom_id res chain seq x y z
N MET A 1 -12.65 -9.93 -17.07
CA MET A 1 -11.49 -9.55 -17.90
C MET A 1 -10.45 -8.87 -17.01
N ALA A 2 -9.20 -9.35 -17.00
CA ALA A 2 -8.13 -8.67 -16.26
C ALA A 2 -7.63 -7.46 -17.08
N SER A 3 -7.54 -6.30 -16.43
CA SER A 3 -7.05 -5.08 -17.10
C SER A 3 -5.52 -5.09 -17.16
N LYS A 4 -4.91 -4.33 -18.09
CA LYS A 4 -3.45 -4.12 -18.11
C LYS A 4 -3.09 -2.82 -17.36
N LEU A 5 -1.86 -2.74 -16.87
CA LEU A 5 -1.30 -1.48 -16.39
C LEU A 5 -1.27 -0.44 -17.53
N PRO A 6 -1.53 0.84 -17.24
CA PRO A 6 -1.27 1.91 -18.19
C PRO A 6 0.24 2.07 -18.41
N THR A 7 0.63 2.94 -19.34
CA THR A 7 2.02 3.38 -19.47
C THR A 7 2.50 3.99 -18.14
N PRO A 8 3.70 3.64 -17.64
CA PRO A 8 4.22 4.23 -16.42
C PRO A 8 4.45 5.73 -16.64
N LEU A 9 4.15 6.53 -15.61
CA LEU A 9 4.47 7.95 -15.57
C LEU A 9 5.97 8.16 -15.49
N VAL A 10 6.65 7.33 -14.69
CA VAL A 10 8.08 7.44 -14.39
C VAL A 10 8.69 6.04 -14.38
N ILE A 11 9.90 5.93 -14.92
CA ILE A 11 10.74 4.74 -14.84
C ILE A 11 12.07 5.15 -14.21
N ILE A 12 12.37 4.57 -13.05
CA ILE A 12 13.67 4.68 -12.39
C ILE A 12 14.49 3.46 -12.80
N GLN A 13 15.51 3.71 -13.63
CA GLN A 13 16.57 2.75 -13.94
C GLN A 13 17.87 3.30 -13.39
N ASP A 14 18.45 2.59 -12.43
CA ASP A 14 19.76 2.90 -11.86
C ASP A 14 20.81 2.01 -12.51
N SER A 15 21.62 2.60 -13.40
CA SER A 15 22.66 1.87 -14.12
C SER A 15 23.73 1.26 -13.19
N ARG A 16 23.85 1.74 -11.94
CA ARG A 16 24.79 1.18 -10.95
C ARG A 16 24.38 -0.20 -10.45
N TYR A 17 23.09 -0.52 -10.56
CA TYR A 17 22.47 -1.70 -9.96
C TYR A 17 21.73 -2.51 -10.99
N SER A 18 22.45 -2.85 -12.06
CA SER A 18 21.94 -3.63 -13.17
C SER A 18 21.98 -5.13 -12.89
N LYS A 19 21.11 -5.88 -13.59
CA LYS A 19 21.17 -7.34 -13.68
C LYS A 19 22.54 -7.84 -14.16
N GLN A 20 23.15 -7.13 -15.10
CA GLN A 20 24.42 -7.51 -15.73
C GLN A 20 25.55 -7.55 -14.69
N ASP A 21 25.49 -6.66 -13.70
CA ASP A 21 26.43 -6.57 -12.58
C ASP A 21 26.05 -7.47 -11.38
N GLY A 22 25.04 -8.33 -11.56
CA GLY A 22 24.56 -9.29 -10.58
C GLY A 22 23.68 -8.72 -9.48
N TRP A 23 23.20 -7.47 -9.62
CA TRP A 23 22.31 -6.87 -8.62
C TRP A 23 20.86 -7.34 -8.79
N GLN A 24 20.16 -7.44 -7.66
CA GLN A 24 18.75 -7.76 -7.58
C GLN A 24 18.04 -6.76 -6.67
N LEU A 25 16.83 -6.35 -7.04
CA LEU A 25 15.98 -5.54 -6.19
C LEU A 25 15.37 -6.38 -5.07
N ASP A 26 15.52 -5.92 -3.83
CA ASP A 26 14.99 -6.59 -2.65
C ASP A 26 13.76 -5.91 -2.09
N ASP A 27 13.70 -4.59 -2.08
CA ASP A 27 12.54 -3.89 -1.53
C ASP A 27 12.41 -2.47 -2.05
N ILE A 28 11.19 -1.96 -1.97
CA ILE A 28 10.86 -0.57 -2.29
C ILE A 28 9.99 -0.01 -1.16
N SER A 29 10.13 1.26 -0.86
CA SER A 29 9.21 1.98 0.02
C SER A 29 8.87 3.33 -0.57
N LEU A 30 7.67 3.80 -0.27
CA LEU A 30 7.11 5.02 -0.81
C LEU A 30 6.66 5.88 0.37
N CYS A 31 7.18 7.10 0.44
CA CYS A 31 6.72 8.11 1.38
C CYS A 31 5.50 8.84 0.79
N SER A 32 4.62 9.38 1.64
CA SER A 32 3.52 10.25 1.20
C SER A 32 4.02 11.55 0.54
N SER A 33 5.27 11.95 0.79
CA SER A 33 5.95 13.05 0.09
C SER A 33 6.31 12.73 -1.37
N GLY A 34 6.11 11.47 -1.80
CA GLY A 34 6.51 10.98 -3.11
C GLY A 34 7.94 10.46 -3.20
N ASN A 35 8.75 10.59 -2.13
CA ASN A 35 10.10 10.02 -2.11
C ASN A 35 10.04 8.49 -2.16
N ILE A 36 10.98 7.90 -2.89
CA ILE A 36 11.07 6.45 -3.10
C ILE A 36 12.39 5.95 -2.53
N ALA A 37 12.31 5.01 -1.61
CA ALA A 37 13.46 4.27 -1.11
C ALA A 37 13.54 2.92 -1.81
N ILE A 38 14.74 2.53 -2.24
CA ILE A 38 15.01 1.31 -2.97
C ILE A 38 16.17 0.60 -2.27
N SER A 39 16.04 -0.70 -2.03
CA SER A 39 17.14 -1.54 -1.58
C SER A 39 17.29 -2.76 -2.45
N GLY A 40 18.53 -3.24 -2.55
CA GLY A 40 18.85 -4.44 -3.29
C GLY A 40 20.19 -5.00 -2.90
N GLN A 41 20.58 -6.08 -3.57
CA GLN A 41 21.72 -6.88 -3.18
C GLN A 41 22.39 -7.58 -4.34
N ARG A 42 23.63 -7.98 -4.10
CA ARG A 42 24.38 -8.98 -4.83
C ARG A 42 25.20 -9.81 -3.82
N PRO A 43 26.02 -10.79 -4.22
CA PRO A 43 26.84 -11.53 -3.25
C PRO A 43 27.64 -10.58 -2.37
N TYR A 44 27.50 -10.73 -1.05
CA TYR A 44 28.24 -9.99 -0.01
C TYR A 44 28.06 -8.46 -0.03
N GLN A 45 27.12 -7.92 -0.80
CA GLN A 45 26.91 -6.50 -0.90
C GLN A 45 25.43 -6.16 -1.00
N SER A 46 25.05 -5.04 -0.41
CA SER A 46 23.71 -4.50 -0.54
C SER A 46 23.78 -3.00 -0.79
N TYR A 47 22.69 -2.42 -1.29
CA TYR A 47 22.58 -0.98 -1.42
C TYR A 47 21.27 -0.45 -0.87
N VAL A 48 21.29 0.85 -0.61
CA VAL A 48 20.11 1.68 -0.38
C VAL A 48 20.24 2.92 -1.26
N CYS A 49 19.19 3.24 -2.00
CA CYS A 49 19.04 4.49 -2.72
C CYS A 49 17.75 5.18 -2.32
N ILE A 50 17.77 6.52 -2.29
CA ILE A 50 16.56 7.33 -2.12
C ILE A 50 16.47 8.30 -3.27
N TYR A 51 15.32 8.30 -3.91
CA TYR A 51 14.97 9.17 -5.01
C TYR A 51 13.92 10.18 -4.54
N GLY A 52 14.19 11.45 -4.81
CA GLY A 52 13.28 12.55 -4.58
C GLY A 52 12.18 12.56 -5.63
N SER A 53 10.97 12.86 -5.18
CA SER A 53 9.84 13.09 -6.07
C SER A 53 10.13 14.27 -7.01
N THR A 54 10.05 14.06 -8.32
CA THR A 54 9.74 15.12 -9.32
C THR A 54 8.23 15.29 -9.48
N VAL A 55 7.44 14.61 -8.64
CA VAL A 55 6.02 14.37 -8.89
C VAL A 55 5.14 15.45 -8.28
N ASP A 56 5.44 16.70 -8.59
CA ASP A 56 4.42 17.74 -8.65
C ASP A 56 3.40 17.34 -9.73
N ASN A 57 2.13 17.72 -9.55
CA ASN A 57 0.94 17.31 -10.32
C ASN A 57 0.98 17.48 -11.85
N SER A 58 2.12 17.84 -12.45
CA SER A 58 2.36 17.75 -13.88
C SER A 58 2.73 16.33 -14.29
N ASP A 59 2.28 15.88 -15.46
CA ASP A 59 2.78 14.69 -16.17
C ASP A 59 4.28 14.79 -16.59
N SER A 60 5.08 15.52 -15.81
CA SER A 60 6.53 15.61 -15.97
C SER A 60 7.11 14.20 -15.92
N ARG A 61 7.76 13.82 -17.02
CA ARG A 61 8.54 12.59 -17.16
C ARG A 61 9.95 12.77 -16.61
N ASP A 62 10.22 13.84 -15.86
CA ASP A 62 11.56 14.14 -15.38
C ASP A 62 12.02 13.03 -14.43
N LYS A 63 13.23 12.54 -14.69
CA LYS A 63 13.84 11.47 -13.92
C LYS A 63 13.94 11.91 -12.45
N PRO A 64 13.45 11.12 -11.47
CA PRO A 64 13.58 11.42 -10.05
C PRO A 64 15.04 11.71 -9.68
N SER A 65 15.26 12.77 -8.90
CA SER A 65 16.61 13.15 -8.46
C SER A 65 17.10 12.15 -7.41
N LEU A 66 18.33 11.65 -7.57
CA LEU A 66 18.95 10.84 -6.53
C LEU A 66 19.32 11.72 -5.33
N LEU A 67 18.70 11.47 -4.18
CA LEU A 67 18.96 12.22 -2.94
C LEU A 67 20.02 11.56 -2.08
N TYR A 68 20.04 10.23 -2.07
CA TYR A 68 20.95 9.46 -1.23
C TYR A 68 21.28 8.12 -1.85
N HIS A 69 22.49 7.66 -1.58
CA HIS A 69 23.00 6.38 -2.04
C HIS A 69 24.04 5.86 -1.06
N LYS A 70 23.91 4.58 -0.67
CA LYS A 70 24.89 3.90 0.14
C LYS A 70 25.02 2.45 -0.26
N GLN A 71 26.24 2.06 -0.62
CA GLN A 71 26.63 0.67 -0.79
C GLN A 71 27.23 0.14 0.51
N LEU A 72 26.87 -1.08 0.87
CA LEU A 72 27.27 -1.76 2.10
C LEU A 72 27.90 -3.10 1.73
N THR A 73 29.01 -3.45 2.39
CA THR A 73 29.72 -4.72 2.19
C THR A 73 29.62 -5.56 3.45
N HIS A 74 29.30 -6.84 3.27
CA HIS A 74 29.08 -7.83 4.33
C HIS A 74 30.12 -8.93 4.21
N LYS A 75 31.36 -8.64 4.65
CA LYS A 75 32.50 -9.58 4.50
C LYS A 75 32.35 -10.84 5.37
N ASP A 76 31.55 -10.77 6.43
CA ASP A 76 31.41 -11.84 7.42
C ASP A 76 30.12 -12.68 7.25
N ASP A 77 29.30 -12.36 6.24
CA ASP A 77 28.05 -13.09 5.99
C ASP A 77 28.35 -14.42 5.28
N TRP A 78 28.20 -15.53 6.00
CA TRP A 78 28.34 -16.90 5.47
C TRP A 78 27.34 -17.25 4.37
N GLN A 79 26.31 -16.42 4.16
CA GLN A 79 25.29 -16.65 3.15
C GLN A 79 25.30 -15.52 2.11
N PRO A 80 25.73 -15.80 0.88
CA PRO A 80 25.58 -14.84 -0.19
C PRO A 80 24.07 -14.63 -0.44
N TRP A 81 23.67 -13.41 -0.80
CA TRP A 81 22.29 -13.03 -1.16
C TRP A 81 21.29 -12.94 0.01
N ARG A 82 21.63 -12.16 1.05
CA ARG A 82 20.69 -11.80 2.11
C ARG A 82 19.92 -10.50 1.81
N PRO A 83 18.58 -10.57 1.63
CA PRO A 83 17.79 -9.41 1.26
C PRO A 83 17.88 -8.29 2.28
N ARG A 84 17.95 -7.05 1.77
CA ARG A 84 17.80 -5.85 2.59
C ARG A 84 16.41 -5.27 2.42
N TYR A 85 15.71 -5.04 3.53
CA TYR A 85 14.41 -4.37 3.52
C TYR A 85 14.55 -2.92 3.97
N ILE A 86 13.64 -2.06 3.50
CA ILE A 86 13.69 -0.63 3.75
C ILE A 86 12.29 -0.03 3.90
N SER A 87 12.15 0.95 4.79
CA SER A 87 10.96 1.80 4.85
C SER A 87 11.28 3.19 5.39
N PHE A 88 10.48 4.18 5.00
CA PHE A 88 10.45 5.47 5.70
C PHE A 88 9.81 5.28 7.09
N ILE A 89 10.35 5.98 8.10
CA ILE A 89 9.81 5.93 9.46
C ILE A 89 8.63 6.89 9.62
N LYS A 90 8.74 8.07 9.02
CA LYS A 90 7.71 9.10 9.08
C LYS A 90 7.55 9.77 7.71
N PRO A 91 6.34 10.27 7.39
CA PRO A 91 6.15 11.23 6.32
C PRO A 91 7.14 12.39 6.40
N ASN A 92 7.67 12.86 5.26
CA ASN A 92 8.55 14.03 5.17
C ASN A 92 9.83 13.99 6.03
N SER A 93 10.22 12.80 6.53
CA SER A 93 11.42 12.63 7.33
C SER A 93 12.64 12.23 6.49
N THR A 94 13.82 12.58 6.99
CA THR A 94 15.10 12.09 6.48
C THR A 94 15.49 10.74 7.07
N GLU A 95 14.63 10.17 7.91
CA GLU A 95 14.87 8.91 8.60
C GLU A 95 14.24 7.73 7.85
N ILE A 96 15.08 6.76 7.54
CA ILE A 96 14.68 5.45 7.04
C ILE A 96 15.04 4.38 8.06
N VAL A 97 14.23 3.33 8.13
CA VAL A 97 14.56 2.08 8.79
C VAL A 97 14.95 1.06 7.74
N THR A 98 16.01 0.30 8.02
CA THR A 98 16.42 -0.84 7.21
C THR A 98 16.73 -2.02 8.10
N CYS A 99 16.47 -3.23 7.60
CA CYS A 99 16.93 -4.45 8.24
C CYS A 99 17.67 -5.35 7.25
N HIS A 100 18.68 -6.03 7.78
CA HIS A 100 19.54 -6.98 7.07
C HIS A 100 20.07 -7.98 8.08
N ASP A 101 19.90 -9.26 7.78
CA ASP A 101 20.16 -10.36 8.69
C ASP A 101 19.52 -10.12 10.06
N ASP A 102 20.25 -10.12 11.17
CA ASP A 102 19.70 -9.89 12.51
C ASP A 102 19.74 -8.41 12.96
N LYS A 103 20.13 -7.48 12.08
CA LYS A 103 20.33 -6.07 12.42
C LYS A 103 19.21 -5.19 11.85
N VAL A 104 18.66 -4.33 12.71
CA VAL A 104 17.73 -3.26 12.34
C VAL A 104 18.40 -1.92 12.64
N GLN A 105 18.35 -0.99 11.70
CA GLN A 105 18.99 0.32 11.83
C GLN A 105 18.05 1.42 11.37
N VAL A 106 18.09 2.55 12.09
CA VAL A 106 17.52 3.81 11.64
C VAL A 106 18.65 4.71 11.17
N ILE A 107 18.55 5.18 9.93
CA ILE A 107 19.56 5.99 9.27
C ILE A 107 18.94 7.33 8.90
N ASP A 108 19.62 8.42 9.23
CA ASP A 108 19.35 9.72 8.64
C ASP A 108 20.11 9.83 7.31
N TYR A 109 19.38 9.79 6.20
CA TYR A 109 20.00 9.78 4.88
C TYR A 109 20.57 11.14 4.46
N ASN A 110 20.17 12.25 5.10
CA ASN A 110 20.76 13.55 4.80
C ASN A 110 22.15 13.72 5.43
N ARG A 111 22.34 13.11 6.61
CA ARG A 111 23.60 13.18 7.36
C ARG A 111 24.50 11.96 7.17
N ASP A 112 23.99 10.92 6.52
CA ASP A 112 24.60 9.58 6.42
C ASP A 112 25.03 8.99 7.78
N VAL A 113 24.20 9.17 8.81
CA VAL A 113 24.46 8.68 10.16
C VAL A 113 23.45 7.63 10.59
N VAL A 114 23.93 6.57 11.26
CA VAL A 114 23.08 5.62 11.97
C VAL A 114 22.65 6.28 13.28
N LEU A 115 21.37 6.63 13.39
CA LEU A 115 20.81 7.23 14.59
C LEU A 115 20.59 6.18 15.67
N ARG A 116 20.08 5.01 15.28
CA ARG A 116 19.69 3.92 16.17
C ARG A 116 20.02 2.58 15.53
N SER A 117 20.38 1.60 16.34
CA SER A 117 20.66 0.23 15.87
C SER A 117 20.25 -0.78 16.93
N ARG A 118 19.64 -1.87 16.49
CA ARG A 118 19.22 -2.98 17.36
C ARG A 118 19.53 -4.32 16.71
N LYS A 119 19.89 -5.28 17.53
CA LYS A 119 19.98 -6.69 17.15
C LYS A 119 18.66 -7.38 17.49
N VAL A 120 18.10 -8.13 16.54
CA VAL A 120 16.88 -8.92 16.69
C VAL A 120 17.27 -10.37 16.93
N VAL A 121 16.49 -11.10 17.73
CA VAL A 121 16.71 -12.54 17.88
C VAL A 121 16.25 -13.26 16.62
N GLY A 122 17.21 -13.74 15.83
CA GLY A 122 16.97 -14.41 14.56
C GLY A 122 17.10 -13.46 13.36
N LYS A 123 16.97 -14.04 12.16
CA LYS A 123 17.20 -13.33 10.90
C LYS A 123 15.92 -12.64 10.43
N THR A 124 16.02 -11.39 10.05
CA THR A 124 14.90 -10.60 9.52
C THR A 124 14.55 -11.04 8.10
N THR A 125 13.25 -11.05 7.77
CA THR A 125 12.72 -11.53 6.48
C THR A 125 11.73 -10.60 5.82
N CYS A 126 11.34 -9.54 6.52
CA CYS A 126 10.53 -8.46 5.99
C CYS A 126 10.42 -7.33 7.03
N LEU A 127 10.12 -6.14 6.54
CA LEU A 127 9.97 -4.90 7.29
C LEU A 127 8.74 -4.16 6.79
N SER A 128 8.01 -3.52 7.70
CA SER A 128 6.99 -2.53 7.36
C SER A 128 6.95 -1.47 8.45
N VAL A 129 6.58 -0.25 8.08
CA VAL A 129 6.27 0.82 9.02
C VAL A 129 4.83 1.22 8.81
N SER A 130 4.08 1.30 9.91
CA SER A 130 2.69 1.77 9.90
C SER A 130 2.37 2.41 11.24
N GLU A 131 1.65 3.52 11.23
CA GLU A 131 1.16 4.19 12.45
C GLU A 131 2.26 4.47 13.50
N GLY A 132 3.47 4.80 13.03
CA GLY A 132 4.63 5.10 13.88
C GLY A 132 5.27 3.88 14.56
N GLN A 133 4.90 2.67 14.12
CA GLN A 133 5.46 1.41 14.59
C GLN A 133 6.24 0.70 13.48
N ILE A 134 7.29 0.00 13.86
CA ILE A 134 8.17 -0.77 12.99
C ILE A 134 7.88 -2.25 13.20
N PHE A 135 7.41 -2.93 12.16
CA PHE A 135 7.08 -4.34 12.17
C PHE A 135 8.21 -5.12 11.49
N ILE A 136 8.69 -6.17 12.16
CA ILE A 136 9.80 -7.02 11.67
C ILE A 136 9.38 -8.48 11.72
N GLY A 137 9.40 -9.15 10.56
CA GLY A 137 9.24 -10.61 10.49
C GLY A 137 10.57 -11.33 10.66
N VAL A 138 10.56 -12.50 11.29
CA VAL A 138 11.77 -13.29 11.58
C VAL A 138 11.73 -14.67 10.92
N GLU A 139 12.82 -15.04 10.24
CA GLU A 139 13.02 -16.29 9.48
C GLU A 139 12.80 -17.51 10.37
N ARG A 140 12.11 -18.53 9.82
CA ARG A 140 11.83 -19.80 10.50
C ARG A 140 11.11 -19.65 11.84
N SER A 141 10.55 -18.48 12.11
CA SER A 141 9.69 -18.21 13.24
C SER A 141 8.33 -17.78 12.73
N ALA A 142 7.30 -18.07 13.52
CA ALA A 142 5.98 -17.50 13.32
C ALA A 142 5.84 -16.18 14.10
N ILE A 143 6.89 -15.36 14.18
CA ILE A 143 6.94 -14.19 15.04
C ILE A 143 7.07 -12.92 14.20
N VAL A 144 6.31 -11.89 14.59
CA VAL A 144 6.47 -10.51 14.16
C VAL A 144 6.77 -9.67 15.40
N ASN A 145 7.95 -9.03 15.42
CA ASN A 145 8.35 -8.11 16.47
C ASN A 145 7.90 -6.70 16.10
N ILE A 146 7.35 -5.96 17.06
CA ILE A 146 6.90 -4.58 16.89
C ILE A 146 7.77 -3.67 17.75
N TYR A 147 8.33 -2.64 17.13
CA TYR A 147 9.14 -1.63 17.77
C TYR A 147 8.54 -0.24 17.60
N ASP A 148 8.86 0.66 18.53
CA ASP A 148 8.68 2.09 18.31
C ASP A 148 9.76 2.66 17.39
N ASN A 149 9.70 3.96 17.10
CA ASN A 149 10.67 4.66 16.26
C ASN A 149 12.09 4.71 16.85
N ASP A 150 12.21 4.51 18.17
CA ASP A 150 13.48 4.47 18.90
C ASP A 150 14.06 3.05 18.97
N LEU A 151 13.41 2.08 18.30
CA LEU A 151 13.74 0.66 18.32
C LEU A 151 13.54 0.01 19.70
N ASN A 152 12.72 0.56 20.58
CA ASN A 152 12.26 -0.14 21.78
C ASN A 152 11.19 -1.15 21.40
N GLU A 153 11.31 -2.38 21.90
CA GLU A 153 10.33 -3.42 21.61
C GLU A 153 9.03 -3.13 22.36
N ILE A 154 7.94 -3.00 21.62
CA ILE A 154 6.60 -2.78 22.16
C ILE A 154 5.98 -4.14 22.51
N LYS A 155 5.97 -5.05 21.54
CA LYS A 155 5.45 -6.41 21.71
C LYS A 155 5.95 -7.35 20.61
N SER A 156 5.81 -8.64 20.87
CA SER A 156 6.07 -9.72 19.92
C SER A 156 4.80 -10.54 19.69
N ILE A 157 4.40 -10.70 18.43
CA ILE A 157 3.18 -11.40 18.04
C ILE A 157 3.52 -12.76 17.46
N ARG A 158 2.96 -13.82 18.05
CA ARG A 158 3.05 -15.17 17.51
C ARG A 158 1.86 -15.43 16.57
N LEU A 159 2.15 -15.55 15.28
CA LEU A 159 1.18 -15.85 14.22
C LEU A 159 0.70 -17.31 14.35
N LYS A 160 -0.55 -17.48 14.80
CA LYS A 160 -1.15 -18.80 14.99
C LYS A 160 -1.23 -19.54 13.65
N GLU A 161 -1.07 -20.86 13.72
CA GLU A 161 -1.21 -21.77 12.57
C GLU A 161 -0.20 -21.56 11.42
N MET A 162 0.77 -20.64 11.56
CA MET A 162 1.90 -20.53 10.65
C MET A 162 2.91 -21.68 10.91
N ARG A 163 2.56 -22.89 10.46
CA ARG A 163 3.39 -24.09 10.63
C ARG A 163 4.44 -24.18 9.51
N ARG A 164 5.71 -24.32 9.88
CA ARG A 164 6.88 -24.54 8.97
C ARG A 164 7.13 -23.44 7.93
N ASN A 165 6.47 -22.30 8.07
CA ASN A 165 6.68 -21.10 7.26
C ASN A 165 7.05 -19.94 8.18
N TRP A 166 7.40 -18.80 7.58
CA TRP A 166 7.70 -17.56 8.27
C TRP A 166 7.14 -16.37 7.49
N PRO A 167 7.04 -15.17 8.11
CA PRO A 167 6.66 -13.96 7.40
C PRO A 167 7.66 -13.65 6.28
N GLY A 168 7.24 -13.72 5.03
CA GLY A 168 8.07 -13.33 3.89
C GLY A 168 7.84 -11.89 3.44
N GLY A 169 6.77 -11.27 3.92
CA GLY A 169 6.34 -9.92 3.57
C GLY A 169 5.25 -9.53 4.55
N ILE A 170 5.27 -8.27 4.98
CA ILE A 170 4.32 -7.75 5.98
C ILE A 170 3.85 -6.37 5.57
N ALA A 171 2.59 -6.09 5.87
CA ALA A 171 2.02 -4.76 5.92
C ALA A 171 1.11 -4.70 7.14
N ALA A 172 0.98 -3.53 7.74
CA ALA A 172 0.16 -3.33 8.93
C ALA A 172 -0.79 -2.14 8.71
N ALA A 173 -2.01 -2.27 9.22
CA ALA A 173 -3.01 -1.22 9.21
C ALA A 173 -4.00 -1.45 10.34
N ALA A 174 -4.27 -0.42 11.14
CA ALA A 174 -5.08 -0.52 12.33
C ALA A 174 -4.66 -1.72 13.21
N ASP A 175 -5.60 -2.58 13.59
CA ASP A 175 -5.41 -3.77 14.41
C ASP A 175 -5.04 -5.04 13.62
N LYS A 176 -4.68 -4.91 12.33
CA LYS A 176 -4.46 -6.04 11.40
C LYS A 176 -3.03 -6.12 10.90
N LEU A 177 -2.51 -7.35 10.77
CA LEU A 177 -1.26 -7.66 10.05
C LEU A 177 -1.56 -8.46 8.80
N TYR A 178 -1.08 -7.98 7.67
CA TYR A 178 -1.17 -8.64 6.37
C TYR A 178 0.15 -9.34 6.10
N VAL A 179 0.15 -10.67 6.20
CA VAL A 179 1.39 -11.45 6.16
C VAL A 179 1.40 -12.35 4.94
N ARG A 180 2.42 -12.17 4.10
CA ARG A 180 2.78 -13.07 3.01
C ARG A 180 3.51 -14.25 3.61
N LYS A 181 3.01 -15.47 3.42
CA LYS A 181 3.74 -16.68 3.81
C LYS A 181 4.98 -16.84 2.94
N ALA A 182 6.16 -16.95 3.54
CA ALA A 182 7.33 -17.46 2.83
C ALA A 182 7.15 -18.97 2.57
N GLY A 183 7.55 -19.46 1.39
CA GLY A 183 7.50 -20.89 1.05
C GLY A 183 6.68 -21.23 -0.20
N ARG A 184 6.51 -22.53 -0.47
CA ARG A 184 5.71 -23.02 -1.61
C ARG A 184 4.22 -22.82 -1.31
N TYR A 185 3.47 -22.25 -2.27
CA TYR A 185 2.03 -21.99 -2.17
C TYR A 185 1.62 -20.85 -1.21
N GLY A 186 2.40 -19.77 -1.18
CA GLY A 186 2.17 -18.65 -0.27
C GLY A 186 1.00 -17.75 -0.69
N GLY A 187 -0.10 -17.78 0.07
CA GLY A 187 -1.12 -16.73 0.09
C GLY A 187 -0.77 -15.58 1.04
N VAL A 188 -1.71 -14.64 1.18
CA VAL A 188 -1.66 -13.58 2.19
C VAL A 188 -2.68 -13.91 3.26
N ILE A 189 -2.24 -14.06 4.51
CA ILE A 189 -3.12 -14.18 5.66
C ILE A 189 -3.19 -12.84 6.37
N VAL A 190 -4.39 -12.47 6.81
CA VAL A 190 -4.60 -11.34 7.70
C VAL A 190 -4.75 -11.86 9.12
N TYR A 191 -3.93 -11.34 10.02
CA TYR A 191 -3.89 -11.68 11.44
C TYR A 191 -4.34 -10.51 12.30
N SER A 192 -4.89 -10.80 13.48
CA SER A 192 -5.08 -9.81 14.54
C SER A 192 -3.71 -9.45 15.15
N GLN A 193 -3.43 -8.16 15.29
CA GLN A 193 -2.22 -7.66 15.94
C GLN A 193 -2.17 -7.97 17.44
N ASP A 194 -3.31 -8.22 18.08
CA ASP A 194 -3.35 -8.46 19.53
C ASP A 194 -3.19 -9.93 19.87
N SER A 195 -3.85 -10.81 19.13
CA SER A 195 -3.89 -12.23 19.45
C SER A 195 -3.03 -13.11 18.54
N GLY A 196 -2.57 -12.58 17.40
CA GLY A 196 -1.92 -13.36 16.34
C GLY A 196 -2.86 -14.40 15.70
N SER A 197 -4.17 -14.31 15.93
CA SER A 197 -5.17 -15.22 15.36
C SER A 197 -5.48 -14.84 13.91
N ILE A 198 -5.81 -15.83 13.09
CA ILE A 198 -6.21 -15.61 11.70
C ILE A 198 -7.58 -14.92 11.68
N LEU A 199 -7.67 -13.80 10.95
CA LEU A 199 -8.92 -13.10 10.68
C LEU A 199 -9.48 -13.50 9.32
N THR A 200 -8.62 -13.61 8.30
CA THR A 200 -9.00 -14.01 6.95
C THR A 200 -7.77 -14.44 6.14
N GLU A 201 -8.00 -15.06 4.98
CA GLU A 201 -6.95 -15.41 4.03
C GLU A 201 -7.35 -15.00 2.60
N TYR A 202 -6.48 -14.22 1.95
CA TYR A 202 -6.62 -13.87 0.54
C TYR A 202 -6.04 -14.97 -0.34
N THR A 203 -6.77 -16.09 -0.41
CA THR A 203 -6.48 -17.16 -1.37
C THR A 203 -6.93 -16.74 -2.78
N SER A 204 -6.24 -17.19 -3.84
CA SER A 204 -6.68 -16.94 -5.22
C SER A 204 -7.54 -18.06 -5.79
N GLY A 205 -7.88 -19.11 -5.02
CA GLY A 205 -8.55 -20.32 -5.52
C GLY A 205 -7.76 -21.11 -6.58
N GLN A 206 -6.69 -20.55 -7.14
CA GLN A 206 -5.87 -21.13 -8.19
C GLN A 206 -4.72 -21.94 -7.60
N TYR A 207 -4.64 -23.20 -8.02
CA TYR A 207 -3.55 -24.11 -7.70
C TYR A 207 -2.21 -23.52 -8.16
N ARG A 208 -1.20 -23.46 -7.28
CA ARG A 208 0.18 -22.95 -7.53
C ARG A 208 0.37 -21.44 -7.73
N SER A 209 -0.51 -20.59 -7.20
CA SER A 209 -0.24 -19.14 -7.15
C SER A 209 0.66 -18.75 -5.96
N TYR A 210 1.55 -17.76 -6.15
CA TYR A 210 2.46 -17.25 -5.13
C TYR A 210 2.27 -15.75 -4.96
N ALA A 211 2.05 -15.29 -3.73
CA ALA A 211 2.14 -13.87 -3.40
C ALA A 211 3.62 -13.45 -3.30
N TYR A 212 3.98 -12.33 -3.93
CA TYR A 212 5.33 -11.76 -3.87
C TYR A 212 5.42 -10.53 -2.98
N SER A 213 4.42 -9.66 -3.01
CA SER A 213 4.43 -8.42 -2.25
C SER A 213 3.00 -8.03 -1.87
N ILE A 214 2.89 -7.32 -0.76
CA ILE A 214 1.63 -6.78 -0.24
C ILE A 214 1.85 -5.29 -0.04
N ALA A 215 0.83 -4.50 -0.35
CA ALA A 215 0.77 -3.10 0.02
C ALA A 215 -0.61 -2.81 0.60
N VAL A 216 -0.65 -2.07 1.71
CA VAL A 216 -1.89 -1.63 2.34
C VAL A 216 -1.89 -0.11 2.32
N ASN A 217 -3.03 0.47 1.97
CA ASN A 217 -3.24 1.90 2.02
C ASN A 217 -4.54 2.18 2.78
N THR A 218 -4.42 2.69 3.99
CA THR A 218 -5.56 3.00 4.87
C THR A 218 -6.32 4.22 4.39
N GLU A 219 -5.64 5.23 3.84
CA GLU A 219 -6.26 6.43 3.28
C GLU A 219 -7.17 6.12 2.10
N LEU A 220 -6.84 5.12 1.29
CA LEU A 220 -7.66 4.59 0.20
C LEU A 220 -8.49 3.37 0.58
N GLY A 221 -8.34 2.86 1.81
CA GLY A 221 -9.15 1.76 2.31
C GLY A 221 -8.93 0.45 1.55
N LEU A 222 -7.71 0.21 1.04
CA LEU A 222 -7.43 -0.92 0.15
C LEU A 222 -6.18 -1.72 0.52
N THR A 223 -6.16 -2.97 0.07
CA THR A 223 -4.98 -3.83 0.06
C THR A 223 -4.71 -4.27 -1.38
N ALA A 224 -3.47 -4.19 -1.83
CA ALA A 224 -3.03 -4.82 -3.06
C ALA A 224 -2.11 -6.00 -2.75
N VAL A 225 -2.34 -7.10 -3.47
CA VAL A 225 -1.50 -8.29 -3.41
C VAL A 225 -0.95 -8.55 -4.80
N LEU A 226 0.38 -8.51 -4.92
CA LEU A 226 1.09 -8.96 -6.12
C LEU A 226 1.21 -10.48 -6.07
N LYS A 227 0.70 -11.17 -7.08
CA LYS A 227 0.75 -12.62 -7.24
C LYS A 227 1.36 -13.03 -8.57
N SER A 228 1.96 -14.21 -8.61
CA SER A 228 2.32 -14.93 -9.84
C SER A 228 1.33 -16.04 -10.13
N GLN A 229 1.04 -16.24 -11.42
CA GLN A 229 0.36 -17.40 -11.97
C GLN A 229 1.31 -18.58 -12.25
N GLY A 230 2.40 -18.68 -11.49
CA GLY A 230 3.31 -19.82 -11.56
C GLY A 230 4.38 -19.79 -10.47
N ARG A 231 5.42 -20.61 -10.61
CA ARG A 231 6.46 -20.78 -9.58
C ARG A 231 7.54 -19.70 -9.64
N SER A 232 7.60 -18.93 -10.70
CA SER A 232 8.67 -18.00 -11.00
C SER A 232 8.14 -16.58 -11.15
N THR A 233 9.01 -15.60 -10.84
CA THR A 233 8.75 -14.18 -11.14
C THR A 233 8.63 -13.96 -12.63
N THR A 234 9.20 -14.84 -13.45
CA THR A 234 9.10 -14.83 -14.92
C THR A 234 7.75 -15.29 -15.47
N ASP A 235 6.87 -15.81 -14.62
CA ASP A 235 5.50 -16.17 -15.01
C ASP A 235 4.61 -14.91 -15.05
N GLN A 236 3.39 -15.05 -15.57
CA GLN A 236 2.44 -13.93 -15.62
C GLN A 236 2.08 -13.47 -14.20
N ASN A 237 2.40 -12.21 -13.89
CA ASN A 237 2.11 -11.60 -12.60
C ASN A 237 0.82 -10.78 -12.66
N GLN A 238 0.15 -10.66 -11.51
CA GLN A 238 -1.08 -9.90 -11.34
C GLN A 238 -1.06 -9.14 -10.02
N ILE A 239 -1.59 -7.92 -10.04
CA ILE A 239 -1.94 -7.19 -8.81
C ILE A 239 -3.44 -7.34 -8.61
N ILE A 240 -3.83 -7.85 -7.44
CA ILE A 240 -5.22 -8.02 -7.03
C ILE A 240 -5.52 -7.02 -5.91
N PHE A 241 -6.55 -6.20 -6.09
CA PHE A 241 -6.99 -5.21 -5.11
C PHE A 241 -8.21 -5.71 -4.35
N TYR A 242 -8.15 -5.55 -3.04
CA TYR A 242 -9.20 -5.86 -2.07
C TYR A 242 -9.53 -4.57 -1.31
N LEU A 243 -10.79 -4.40 -0.91
CA LEU A 243 -11.16 -3.37 0.05
C LEU A 243 -10.80 -3.84 1.46
N LEU A 244 -10.43 -2.93 2.37
CA LEU A 244 -10.13 -3.32 3.75
C LEU A 244 -11.38 -3.75 4.52
N SER A 245 -12.55 -3.27 4.11
CA SER A 245 -13.86 -3.63 4.64
C SER A 245 -14.35 -4.99 4.15
N GLU A 246 -13.85 -5.49 3.02
CA GLU A 246 -14.36 -6.69 2.37
C GLU A 246 -13.25 -7.67 2.00
N ASN A 247 -13.50 -8.96 2.21
CA ASN A 247 -12.57 -10.00 1.76
C ASN A 247 -12.72 -10.34 0.26
N LYS A 248 -13.27 -9.41 -0.52
CA LYS A 248 -13.55 -9.60 -1.94
C LYS A 248 -12.66 -8.69 -2.77
N SER A 249 -12.06 -9.27 -3.81
CA SER A 249 -11.31 -8.49 -4.78
C SER A 249 -12.26 -7.73 -5.70
N PHE A 250 -11.99 -6.47 -5.99
CA PHE A 250 -12.79 -5.65 -6.92
C PHE A 250 -12.05 -5.34 -8.22
N LEU A 251 -10.72 -5.46 -8.23
CA LEU A 251 -9.90 -5.18 -9.42
C LEU A 251 -8.71 -6.13 -9.49
N THR A 252 -8.46 -6.66 -10.69
CA THR A 252 -7.26 -7.43 -11.02
C THR A 252 -6.58 -6.81 -12.23
N ILE A 253 -5.27 -6.59 -12.12
CA ILE A 253 -4.43 -6.00 -13.16
C ILE A 253 -3.29 -6.95 -13.49
N ASN A 254 -3.13 -7.31 -14.76
CA ASN A 254 -1.96 -8.02 -15.25
C ASN A 254 -0.75 -7.08 -15.28
N VAL A 255 0.40 -7.56 -14.81
CA VAL A 255 1.67 -6.83 -14.81
C VAL A 255 2.75 -7.65 -15.50
N GLU A 256 3.84 -6.99 -15.88
CA GLU A 256 4.94 -7.65 -16.57
C GLU A 256 5.56 -8.78 -15.71
N PRO A 257 6.07 -9.85 -16.34
CA PRO A 257 6.98 -10.77 -15.68
C PRO A 257 8.18 -10.04 -15.07
N GLY A 258 8.70 -10.54 -13.96
CA GLY A 258 9.83 -9.98 -13.22
C GLY A 258 9.42 -9.05 -12.06
N VAL A 259 8.24 -8.42 -12.16
CA VAL A 259 7.67 -7.59 -11.09
C VAL A 259 7.53 -8.41 -9.81
N SER A 260 8.19 -7.96 -8.75
CA SER A 260 8.25 -8.67 -7.46
C SER A 260 7.89 -7.81 -6.26
N ARG A 261 7.82 -6.49 -6.43
CA ARG A 261 7.45 -5.54 -5.38
C ARG A 261 6.35 -4.60 -5.84
N ILE A 262 5.48 -4.24 -4.90
CA ILE A 262 4.43 -3.24 -5.08
C ILE A 262 4.32 -2.34 -3.85
N ARG A 263 4.05 -1.05 -4.07
CA ARG A 263 3.61 -0.07 -3.06
C ARG A 263 2.52 0.81 -3.64
N ILE A 264 1.71 1.41 -2.78
CA ILE A 264 0.58 2.26 -3.16
C ILE A 264 0.65 3.55 -2.35
N SER A 265 0.60 4.69 -3.02
CA SER A 265 0.50 6.01 -2.37
C SER A 265 -0.95 6.35 -2.03
N ASP A 266 -1.14 7.29 -1.13
CA ASP A 266 -2.46 7.88 -0.83
C ASP A 266 -3.09 8.58 -2.03
N GLN A 267 -2.28 9.02 -3.00
CA GLN A 267 -2.72 9.59 -4.28
C GLN A 267 -3.09 8.53 -5.34
N GLY A 268 -3.25 7.26 -4.97
CA GLY A 268 -3.62 6.18 -5.91
C GLY A 268 -2.57 5.85 -6.96
N ARG A 269 -1.32 6.28 -6.75
CA ARG A 269 -0.17 5.84 -7.54
C ARG A 269 0.28 4.47 -7.06
N ILE A 270 0.68 3.63 -8.01
CA ILE A 270 1.27 2.33 -7.74
C ILE A 270 2.71 2.37 -8.18
N VAL A 271 3.59 1.92 -7.29
CA VAL A 271 5.01 1.74 -7.57
C VAL A 271 5.27 0.25 -7.66
N THR A 272 5.77 -0.21 -8.80
CA THR A 272 6.21 -1.60 -8.97
C THR A 272 7.73 -1.66 -9.04
N GLY A 273 8.29 -2.79 -8.61
CA GLY A 273 9.72 -3.05 -8.68
C GLY A 273 9.99 -4.43 -9.29
N ASP A 274 10.83 -4.45 -10.32
CA ASP A 274 11.30 -5.68 -10.96
C ASP A 274 12.51 -6.24 -10.21
N LYS A 275 12.44 -7.51 -9.80
CA LYS A 275 13.54 -8.15 -9.05
C LYS A 275 14.82 -8.20 -9.87
N ASP A 276 14.67 -8.59 -11.12
CA ASP A 276 15.78 -9.04 -11.95
C ASP A 276 16.39 -7.87 -12.73
N THR A 277 15.59 -6.92 -13.19
CA THR A 277 16.11 -5.74 -13.90
C THR A 277 16.49 -4.60 -12.97
N GLY A 278 15.90 -4.54 -11.78
CA GLY A 278 16.04 -3.41 -10.87
C GLY A 278 15.15 -2.21 -11.23
N ASP A 279 14.34 -2.32 -12.28
CA ASP A 279 13.46 -1.23 -12.71
C ASP A 279 12.39 -0.95 -11.65
N VAL A 280 12.22 0.32 -11.33
CA VAL A 280 11.10 0.80 -10.52
C VAL A 280 10.21 1.69 -11.36
N LYS A 281 8.94 1.32 -11.49
CA LYS A 281 7.96 2.00 -12.35
C LYS A 281 6.82 2.58 -11.52
N ILE A 282 6.41 3.80 -11.83
CA ILE A 282 5.30 4.49 -11.17
C ILE A 282 4.13 4.60 -12.14
N TYR A 283 2.94 4.20 -11.71
CA TYR A 283 1.71 4.24 -12.48
C TYR A 283 0.66 5.08 -11.76
N ASN A 284 -0.11 5.86 -12.50
CA ASN A 284 -1.33 6.46 -11.97
C ASN A 284 -2.50 5.50 -12.24
N LEU A 285 -3.07 4.95 -11.17
CA LEU A 285 -4.22 4.06 -11.24
C LEU A 285 -5.43 4.63 -10.49
N LEU A 286 -5.38 5.89 -10.13
CA LEU A 286 -6.35 6.50 -9.23
C LEU A 286 -7.78 6.38 -9.78
N ASN A 287 -7.96 6.63 -11.08
CA ASN A 287 -9.23 6.46 -11.80
C ASN A 287 -9.77 5.03 -11.86
N LYS A 288 -8.94 4.02 -11.61
CA LYS A 288 -9.34 2.61 -11.52
C LYS A 288 -9.52 2.14 -10.07
N LEU A 289 -8.83 2.77 -9.12
CA LEU A 289 -8.84 2.39 -7.70
C LEU A 289 -9.95 3.07 -6.92
N VAL A 290 -10.22 4.34 -7.25
CA VAL A 290 -11.25 5.14 -6.59
C VAL A 290 -12.39 5.33 -7.60
N THR A 291 -13.41 4.48 -7.48
CA THR A 291 -14.63 4.54 -8.27
C THR A 291 -15.76 5.06 -7.39
N TYR A 292 -16.86 5.49 -8.01
CA TYR A 292 -18.04 5.89 -7.26
C TYR A 292 -18.59 4.77 -6.38
N ASP A 293 -18.61 3.53 -6.89
CA ASP A 293 -19.06 2.37 -6.11
C ASP A 293 -18.14 2.07 -4.93
N SER A 294 -16.81 2.20 -5.08
CA SER A 294 -15.89 1.98 -3.96
C SER A 294 -16.01 3.05 -2.88
N LEU A 295 -16.35 4.30 -3.26
CA LEU A 295 -16.70 5.35 -2.29
C LEU A 295 -17.98 5.00 -1.51
N LYS A 296 -19.04 4.55 -2.19
CA LYS A 296 -20.30 4.18 -1.53
C LYS A 296 -20.08 3.05 -0.53
N GLN A 297 -19.38 2.00 -0.93
CA GLN A 297 -19.04 0.89 -0.04
C GLN A 297 -18.24 1.35 1.18
N ARG A 298 -17.33 2.31 0.98
CA ARG A 298 -16.56 2.87 2.08
C ARG A 298 -17.44 3.65 3.05
N TRP A 299 -18.30 4.54 2.56
CA TRP A 299 -19.24 5.28 3.41
C TRP A 299 -20.17 4.35 4.17
N GLN A 300 -20.69 3.29 3.52
CA GLN A 300 -21.46 2.24 4.18
C GLN A 300 -20.71 1.59 5.34
N ALA A 301 -19.39 1.42 5.24
CA ALA A 301 -18.58 0.81 6.28
C ALA A 301 -18.22 1.75 7.44
N VAL A 302 -18.21 3.07 7.24
CA VAL A 302 -17.67 4.03 8.23
C VAL A 302 -18.70 4.99 8.83
N LEU A 303 -19.79 5.29 8.12
CA LEU A 303 -20.85 6.16 8.64
C LEU A 303 -21.67 5.42 9.68
N GLN A 304 -21.84 6.06 10.84
CA GLN A 304 -22.65 5.56 11.93
C GLN A 304 -24.10 6.04 11.79
N LYS A 305 -24.99 5.45 12.58
CA LYS A 305 -26.40 5.83 12.63
C LYS A 305 -26.61 7.31 12.98
N ASP A 306 -25.81 7.84 13.92
CA ASP A 306 -25.85 9.26 14.28
C ASP A 306 -25.35 10.16 13.14
N ASP A 307 -24.37 9.70 12.34
CA ASP A 307 -23.94 10.42 11.14
C ASP A 307 -25.09 10.49 10.13
N CYS A 308 -25.80 9.38 9.93
CA CYS A 308 -26.99 9.35 9.07
C CYS A 308 -28.06 10.33 9.54
N LYS A 309 -28.30 10.42 10.87
CA LYS A 309 -29.24 11.40 11.44
C LYS A 309 -28.84 12.85 11.15
N ARG A 310 -27.54 13.14 11.20
CA ARG A 310 -27.01 14.48 10.93
C ARG A 310 -27.11 14.83 9.44
N LEU A 311 -26.79 13.89 8.57
CA LEU A 311 -26.86 14.06 7.11
C LEU A 311 -28.30 14.20 6.61
N THR A 312 -29.22 13.37 7.10
CA THR A 312 -30.66 13.48 6.77
C THR A 312 -31.22 14.85 7.15
N ASN A 313 -30.79 15.41 8.29
CA ASN A 313 -31.13 16.79 8.69
C ASN A 313 -30.49 17.83 7.78
N TYR A 314 -29.19 17.70 7.49
CA TYR A 314 -28.44 18.64 6.66
C TYR A 314 -29.03 18.77 5.25
N PHE A 315 -29.41 17.65 4.65
CA PHE A 315 -30.05 17.61 3.33
C PHE A 315 -31.57 17.84 3.36
N HIS A 316 -32.14 18.13 4.54
CA HIS A 316 -33.56 18.41 4.73
C HIS A 316 -34.45 17.31 4.11
N LEU A 317 -34.11 16.04 4.36
CA LEU A 317 -34.95 14.94 3.90
C LEU A 317 -36.33 15.00 4.57
N PRO A 318 -37.42 14.65 3.85
CA PRO A 318 -38.76 14.56 4.41
C PRO A 318 -38.78 13.68 5.65
N LYS A 319 -39.68 14.03 6.58
CA LYS A 319 -39.73 13.37 7.89
C LYS A 319 -39.97 11.87 7.77
N ASP A 320 -40.89 11.45 6.91
CA ASP A 320 -41.19 10.06 6.59
C ASP A 320 -39.99 9.31 6.02
N GLN A 321 -39.26 9.91 5.08
CA GLN A 321 -38.05 9.32 4.50
C GLN A 321 -36.92 9.21 5.52
N LYS A 322 -36.70 10.27 6.31
CA LYS A 322 -35.72 10.30 7.39
C LYS A 322 -36.03 9.23 8.45
N ASP A 323 -37.28 9.15 8.90
CA ASP A 323 -37.69 8.19 9.92
C ASP A 323 -37.52 6.76 9.38
N SER A 324 -37.86 6.50 8.11
CA SER A 324 -37.60 5.22 7.43
C SER A 324 -36.11 4.85 7.41
N ILE A 325 -35.25 5.76 6.95
CA ILE A 325 -33.79 5.57 6.91
C ILE A 325 -33.23 5.26 8.32
N LEU A 326 -33.63 6.05 9.32
CA LEU A 326 -33.10 5.89 10.68
C LEU A 326 -33.64 4.65 11.40
N MET A 327 -34.79 4.12 11.00
CA MET A 327 -35.34 2.88 11.53
C MET A 327 -34.86 1.63 10.78
N SER A 328 -34.21 1.81 9.63
CA SER A 328 -33.65 0.72 8.83
C SER A 328 -32.51 -0.02 9.54
N ASN A 329 -32.34 -1.29 9.16
CA ASN A 329 -31.18 -2.10 9.52
C ASN A 329 -29.91 -1.68 8.75
N THR A 330 -30.07 -0.97 7.63
CA THR A 330 -28.98 -0.48 6.77
C THR A 330 -29.10 1.03 6.54
N PRO A 331 -29.09 1.85 7.61
CA PRO A 331 -29.41 3.28 7.53
C PRO A 331 -28.49 4.03 6.56
N THR A 332 -27.21 3.65 6.49
CA THR A 332 -26.27 4.29 5.57
C THR A 332 -26.57 3.99 4.11
N ASN A 333 -26.93 2.74 3.80
CA ASN A 333 -27.25 2.36 2.42
C ASN A 333 -28.51 3.10 1.95
N ASP A 334 -29.54 3.13 2.78
CA ASP A 334 -30.81 3.76 2.45
C ASP A 334 -30.67 5.29 2.36
N LEU A 335 -29.80 5.88 3.19
CA LEU A 335 -29.41 7.28 3.05
C LEU A 335 -28.74 7.54 1.69
N LEU A 336 -27.70 6.78 1.33
CA LEU A 336 -26.98 7.02 0.07
C LEU A 336 -27.91 6.87 -1.14
N LEU A 337 -28.79 5.86 -1.15
CA LEU A 337 -29.81 5.69 -2.17
C LEU A 337 -30.77 6.88 -2.23
N ALA A 338 -31.28 7.35 -1.08
CA ALA A 338 -32.15 8.51 -1.02
C ALA A 338 -31.48 9.80 -1.53
N LEU A 339 -30.17 9.95 -1.31
CA LEU A 339 -29.40 11.08 -1.84
C LEU A 339 -29.18 10.97 -3.35
N GLU A 340 -29.00 9.75 -3.88
CA GLU A 340 -28.92 9.50 -5.33
C GLU A 340 -30.25 9.77 -6.04
N GLU A 341 -31.36 9.25 -5.52
CA GLU A 341 -32.72 9.45 -6.07
C GLU A 341 -33.14 10.93 -6.10
N ARG A 342 -32.50 11.76 -5.28
CA ARG A 342 -32.73 13.21 -5.19
C ARG A 342 -31.70 14.04 -5.97
N ASP A 343 -30.83 13.39 -6.75
CA ASP A 343 -29.73 14.03 -7.48
C ASP A 343 -28.80 14.88 -6.59
N ILE A 344 -28.70 14.53 -5.30
CA ILE A 344 -27.80 15.19 -4.35
C ILE A 344 -26.37 14.67 -4.55
N ILE A 345 -26.23 13.38 -4.80
CA ILE A 345 -24.97 12.73 -5.15
C ILE A 345 -25.15 11.86 -6.39
N TYR A 346 -24.10 11.78 -7.21
CA TYR A 346 -24.01 10.86 -8.34
C TYR A 346 -22.55 10.72 -8.77
N SER A 347 -22.27 9.82 -9.71
CA SER A 347 -20.90 9.49 -10.09
C SER A 347 -20.08 10.68 -10.62
N SER A 348 -20.65 11.66 -11.30
CA SER A 348 -19.90 12.85 -11.74
C SER A 348 -19.80 13.96 -10.68
N ASN A 349 -20.52 13.88 -9.56
CA ASN A 349 -20.48 14.88 -8.51
C ASN A 349 -20.83 14.31 -7.13
N VAL A 350 -19.82 14.24 -6.27
CA VAL A 350 -19.95 13.92 -4.84
C VAL A 350 -19.66 15.14 -3.96
N GLY A 351 -19.39 16.30 -4.57
CA GLY A 351 -19.03 17.55 -3.89
C GLY A 351 -20.03 17.96 -2.81
N ARG A 352 -21.34 17.83 -3.08
CA ARG A 352 -22.37 18.21 -2.09
C ARG A 352 -22.31 17.37 -0.81
N LEU A 353 -21.92 16.10 -0.91
CA LEU A 353 -21.77 15.21 0.24
C LEU A 353 -20.45 15.45 0.98
N ILE A 354 -19.39 15.77 0.25
CA ILE A 354 -18.14 16.28 0.83
C ILE A 354 -18.41 17.55 1.65
N ASP A 355 -19.11 18.52 1.08
CA ASP A 355 -19.45 19.79 1.74
C ASP A 355 -20.25 19.53 3.01
N ALA A 356 -21.20 18.57 2.98
CA ALA A 356 -21.95 18.17 4.15
C ALA A 356 -21.05 17.55 5.23
N PHE A 357 -20.13 16.66 4.87
CA PHE A 357 -19.18 16.08 5.83
C PHE A 357 -18.32 17.15 6.50
N VAL A 358 -17.83 18.13 5.74
CA VAL A 358 -17.02 19.24 6.25
C VAL A 358 -17.86 20.16 7.13
N ALA A 359 -19.05 20.59 6.68
CA ALA A 359 -19.94 21.48 7.42
C ALA A 359 -20.40 20.86 8.75
N LEU A 360 -20.64 19.55 8.75
CA LEU A 360 -20.98 18.79 9.94
C LEU A 360 -19.74 18.42 10.78
N LYS A 361 -18.51 18.83 10.43
CA LYS A 361 -17.28 18.45 11.16
C LYS A 361 -17.23 16.94 11.41
N MET A 362 -17.58 16.16 10.40
CA MET A 362 -17.52 14.71 10.47
C MET A 362 -16.06 14.24 10.40
N ASN A 363 -15.84 12.95 10.67
CA ASN A 363 -14.50 12.36 10.64
C ASN A 363 -13.85 12.61 9.26
N GLU A 364 -12.60 13.09 9.26
CA GLU A 364 -11.89 13.45 8.03
C GLU A 364 -11.80 12.30 7.02
N THR A 365 -11.77 11.06 7.52
CA THR A 365 -11.75 9.86 6.68
C THR A 365 -12.96 9.73 5.77
N TYR A 366 -14.07 10.42 6.05
CA TYR A 366 -15.29 10.37 5.25
C TYR A 366 -15.15 11.14 3.92
N TYR A 367 -14.41 12.27 3.93
CA TYR A 367 -14.30 13.11 2.75
C TYR A 367 -12.93 13.05 2.07
N LYS A 368 -11.86 12.54 2.69
CA LYS A 368 -10.52 12.45 2.05
C LYS A 368 -10.54 11.71 0.70
N THR A 369 -11.07 10.49 0.66
CA THR A 369 -11.13 9.71 -0.59
C THR A 369 -12.13 10.28 -1.59
N ALA A 370 -13.19 10.91 -1.09
CA ALA A 370 -14.18 11.57 -1.92
C ALA A 370 -13.61 12.83 -2.59
N ASN A 371 -12.78 13.60 -1.88
CA ASN A 371 -12.03 14.72 -2.44
C ASN A 371 -11.12 14.25 -3.57
N ILE A 372 -10.36 13.18 -3.33
CA ILE A 372 -9.53 12.57 -4.35
C ILE A 372 -10.38 12.18 -5.58
N TYR A 373 -11.53 11.53 -5.37
CA TYR A 373 -12.44 11.20 -6.47
C TYR A 373 -12.96 12.43 -7.22
N GLN A 374 -13.43 13.45 -6.50
CA GLN A 374 -14.02 14.66 -7.06
C GLN A 374 -13.00 15.49 -7.85
N GLU A 375 -11.77 15.61 -7.34
CA GLU A 375 -10.66 16.26 -8.05
C GLU A 375 -10.40 15.57 -9.39
N ASN A 376 -10.39 14.24 -9.43
CA ASN A 376 -10.23 13.48 -10.68
C ASN A 376 -11.41 13.59 -11.63
N ALA A 377 -12.64 13.57 -11.11
CA ALA A 377 -13.83 13.77 -11.93
C ALA A 377 -13.82 15.16 -12.58
N THR A 378 -13.37 16.18 -11.85
CA THR A 378 -13.27 17.56 -12.33
C THR A 378 -12.21 17.71 -13.42
N ILE A 379 -11.03 17.10 -13.24
CA ILE A 379 -9.97 17.06 -14.26
C ILE A 379 -10.47 16.42 -15.56
N LYS A 380 -11.22 15.31 -15.48
CA LYS A 380 -11.80 14.66 -16.67
C LYS A 380 -12.77 15.57 -17.41
N THR A 381 -13.64 16.28 -16.70
CA THR A 381 -14.60 17.21 -17.30
C THR A 381 -13.90 18.37 -18.00
N GLN A 382 -12.81 18.90 -17.43
CA GLN A 382 -12.02 19.97 -18.06
C GLN A 382 -11.27 19.49 -19.31
N VAL A 383 -10.70 18.28 -19.30
CA VAL A 383 -10.02 17.70 -20.49
C VAL A 383 -11.01 17.44 -21.62
N VAL A 384 -12.23 16.98 -21.31
CA VAL A 384 -13.29 16.72 -22.30
C VAL A 384 -13.86 18.03 -22.85
N ALA A 385 -14.02 19.06 -22.02
CA ALA A 385 -14.49 20.39 -22.46
C ALA A 385 -13.41 21.19 -23.21
N GLY A 386 -12.13 20.89 -22.98
CA GLY A 386 -10.98 21.63 -23.54
C GLY A 386 -10.47 21.16 -24.91
N GLY A 387 -11.04 20.10 -25.50
CA GLY A 387 -10.75 19.73 -26.89
C GLY A 387 -9.26 19.61 -27.23
N LEU A 388 -8.46 18.92 -26.43
CA LEU A 388 -7.11 18.52 -26.84
C LEU A 388 -7.20 17.20 -27.63
N GLN A 389 -7.39 17.34 -28.95
CA GLN A 389 -6.98 16.29 -29.88
C GLN A 389 -5.46 16.14 -29.78
N ILE A 390 -4.99 15.06 -29.16
CA ILE A 390 -3.60 14.65 -29.27
C ILE A 390 -3.55 13.65 -30.43
N SER A 391 -3.03 14.13 -31.56
CA SER A 391 -2.55 13.33 -32.69
C SER A 391 -1.29 12.55 -32.31
#